data_AF-A0A225V3L8-F1
#
_entry.id   AF-A0A225V3L8-F1
#
_cell.length_a   1.000
_cell.length_b   1.000
_cell.length_c   1.000
_cell.angle_alpha   90.00
_cell.angle_beta   90.00
_cell.angle_gamma   90.00
#
_symmetry.space_group_name_H-M   'P 1'
#
loop_
_entity.id
_entity.type
_entity.pdbx_description
1 polymer ?
#
loop_
_entity_poly.entity_id
_entity_poly.type
_entity_poly.pdbx_seq_one_letter_code
_entity_poly.pdbx_strand_id
1 'polypeptide(L)'
;GESRHFLADSVHNVAYRATYLQHKVQNRDRNNNPIRPKVYLDESYVNTNHVRGTTWLGDDRKRYAASGKGTRIYIVAAGILYRQGDALRGHFVEESFENWVANRKGSEGDYHGNFDAAQFELWFTDLCQQLSIQHGPCNIYMDGAAYHKRNILPAPTTRWKRAEILQWLHFNGVFACLDILQVI
;
A
#
# COMPACT_ATOMS: atom_id res chain seq x y z
N GLY A 1 1.19 2.06 -21.85
CA GLY A 1 1.25 0.98 -20.87
C GLY A 1 1.22 -0.30 -21.65
N GLU A 2 2.30 -1.07 -21.62
CA GLU A 2 2.32 -2.36 -22.29
C GLU A 2 1.30 -3.29 -21.63
N SER A 3 0.46 -3.91 -22.44
CA SER A 3 -0.50 -4.93 -22.03
C SER A 3 0.29 -6.11 -21.44
N ARG A 4 0.30 -6.25 -20.12
CA ARG A 4 0.88 -7.44 -19.47
C ARG A 4 0.11 -8.67 -19.95
N HIS A 5 0.83 -9.60 -20.59
CA HIS A 5 0.26 -10.87 -21.03
C HIS A 5 -0.24 -11.65 -19.81
N PHE A 6 -1.52 -12.05 -19.78
CA PHE A 6 -2.10 -12.80 -18.67
C PHE A 6 -1.41 -14.16 -18.42
N LEU A 7 -0.67 -14.68 -19.42
CA LEU A 7 0.15 -15.88 -19.34
C LEU A 7 1.49 -15.68 -18.59
N ALA A 8 1.85 -14.43 -18.24
CA ALA A 8 3.07 -14.12 -17.52
C ALA A 8 2.93 -14.26 -15.99
N ASP A 9 1.73 -14.53 -15.49
CA ASP A 9 1.52 -14.77 -14.06
C ASP A 9 1.96 -16.20 -13.67
N SER A 10 2.71 -16.30 -12.57
CA SER A 10 3.10 -17.61 -12.04
C SER A 10 1.86 -18.39 -11.59
N VAL A 11 1.93 -19.73 -11.64
CA VAL A 11 0.86 -20.61 -11.11
C VAL A 11 0.49 -20.24 -9.68
N HIS A 12 1.49 -19.88 -8.87
CA HIS A 12 1.30 -19.39 -7.51
C HIS A 12 0.47 -18.10 -7.46
N ASN A 13 0.80 -17.10 -8.29
CA ASN A 13 0.05 -15.84 -8.35
C ASN A 13 -1.39 -16.06 -8.81
N VAL A 14 -1.61 -16.92 -9.81
CA VAL A 14 -2.96 -17.28 -10.29
C VAL A 14 -3.77 -17.91 -9.18
N ALA A 15 -3.21 -18.90 -8.47
CA ALA A 15 -3.88 -19.54 -7.34
C ALA A 15 -4.19 -18.55 -6.21
N TYR A 16 -3.22 -17.69 -5.85
CA TYR A 16 -3.41 -16.64 -4.85
C TYR A 16 -4.54 -15.68 -5.23
N ARG A 17 -4.57 -15.20 -6.48
CA ARG A 17 -5.63 -14.31 -6.98
C ARG A 17 -6.99 -15.00 -6.97
N ALA A 18 -7.07 -16.28 -7.32
CA ALA A 18 -8.30 -17.05 -7.26
C ALA A 18 -8.85 -17.13 -5.83
N THR A 19 -8.01 -17.49 -4.85
CA THR A 19 -8.37 -17.51 -3.43
C THR A 19 -8.79 -16.13 -2.93
N TYR A 20 -8.05 -15.08 -3.28
CA TYR A 20 -8.40 -13.70 -2.94
C TYR A 20 -9.77 -13.29 -3.49
N LEU A 21 -10.07 -13.62 -4.74
CA LEU A 21 -11.37 -13.35 -5.35
C LEU A 21 -12.49 -14.15 -4.67
N GLN A 22 -12.25 -15.40 -4.29
CA GLN A 22 -13.22 -16.20 -3.54
C GLN A 22 -13.57 -15.52 -2.20
N HIS A 23 -12.59 -15.05 -1.43
CA HIS A 23 -12.85 -14.29 -0.20
C HIS A 23 -13.63 -13.00 -0.46
N LYS A 24 -13.32 -12.28 -1.55
CA LYS A 24 -14.07 -11.07 -1.96
C LYS A 24 -15.52 -11.36 -2.34
N VAL A 25 -15.79 -12.53 -2.92
CA VAL A 25 -17.15 -12.98 -3.28
C VAL A 25 -17.92 -13.47 -2.06
N GLN A 26 -17.26 -14.13 -1.10
CA GLN A 26 -17.88 -14.57 0.16
C GLN A 26 -18.43 -13.40 0.98
N ASN A 27 -17.84 -12.21 0.88
CA ASN A 27 -18.38 -10.98 1.48
C ASN A 27 -19.48 -10.33 0.60
N ARG A 28 -20.43 -11.13 0.10
CA ARG A 28 -21.59 -10.65 -0.66
C ARG A 28 -22.85 -11.38 -0.24
N ASP A 29 -23.94 -10.64 -0.06
CA ASP A 29 -25.26 -11.22 0.16
C ASP A 29 -25.91 -11.69 -1.16
N ARG A 30 -27.16 -12.19 -1.07
CA ARG A 30 -27.92 -12.70 -2.22
C ARG A 30 -28.15 -11.66 -3.32
N ASN A 31 -28.06 -10.37 -3.00
CA ASN A 31 -28.25 -9.25 -3.91
C ASN A 31 -26.91 -8.64 -4.36
N ASN A 32 -25.79 -9.34 -4.15
CA ASN A 32 -24.42 -8.88 -4.42
C ASN A 32 -23.94 -7.68 -3.59
N ASN A 33 -24.64 -7.31 -2.51
CA ASN A 33 -24.22 -6.23 -1.62
C ASN A 33 -23.18 -6.72 -0.61
N PRO A 34 -22.23 -5.86 -0.16
CA PRO A 34 -21.25 -6.21 0.85
C PRO A 34 -21.93 -6.58 2.18
N ILE A 35 -21.57 -7.73 2.76
CA ILE A 35 -22.06 -8.14 4.09
C ILE A 35 -21.35 -7.31 5.17
N ARG A 36 -20.03 -7.19 5.07
CA ARG A 36 -19.20 -6.27 5.85
C ARG A 36 -18.73 -5.11 4.98
N PRO A 37 -18.64 -3.89 5.53
CA PRO A 37 -18.03 -2.76 4.84
C PRO A 37 -16.67 -3.11 4.23
N LYS A 38 -16.43 -2.61 3.02
CA LYS A 38 -15.19 -2.81 2.28
C LYS A 38 -14.39 -1.52 2.32
N VAL A 39 -13.19 -1.57 2.85
CA VAL A 39 -12.29 -0.41 2.93
C VAL A 39 -11.13 -0.65 1.98
N TYR A 40 -10.85 0.31 1.12
CA TYR A 40 -9.75 0.29 0.16
C TYR A 40 -8.82 1.43 0.49
N LEU A 41 -7.54 1.14 0.67
CA LEU A 41 -6.52 2.16 0.85
C LEU A 41 -5.41 1.98 -0.18
N ASP A 42 -4.80 3.09 -0.55
CA ASP A 42 -3.69 3.13 -1.47
C ASP A 42 -2.89 4.43 -1.27
N GLU A 43 -1.63 4.40 -1.68
CA GLU A 43 -0.78 5.58 -1.74
C GLU A 43 -0.61 6.05 -3.20
N SER A 44 -0.49 7.36 -3.37
CA SER A 44 -0.18 7.95 -4.67
C SER A 44 0.69 9.18 -4.54
N TYR A 45 1.07 9.75 -5.67
CA TYR A 45 1.75 11.03 -5.72
C TYR A 45 1.35 11.85 -6.92
N VAL A 46 1.42 13.17 -6.78
CA VAL A 46 1.30 14.13 -7.87
C VAL A 46 2.56 14.99 -7.93
N ASN A 47 3.05 15.25 -9.15
CA ASN A 47 4.13 16.22 -9.33
C ASN A 47 3.55 17.64 -9.33
N THR A 48 4.17 18.59 -8.65
CA THR A 48 3.74 20.01 -8.63
C THR A 48 3.70 20.61 -10.03
N ASN A 49 4.54 20.12 -10.94
CA ASN A 49 4.64 20.59 -12.31
C ASN A 49 3.85 19.68 -13.28
N HIS A 50 2.86 18.93 -12.77
CA HIS A 50 2.03 18.08 -13.61
C HIS A 50 1.10 18.93 -14.48
N VAL A 51 1.35 18.91 -15.79
CA VAL A 51 0.49 19.60 -16.77
C VAL A 51 0.08 18.59 -17.84
N ARG A 52 -1.21 18.50 -18.12
CA ARG A 52 -1.74 17.60 -19.17
C ARG A 52 -1.15 17.98 -20.54
N GLY A 53 -0.80 16.98 -21.36
CA GLY A 53 -0.21 17.21 -22.69
C GLY A 53 -1.08 18.09 -23.59
N THR A 54 -2.40 17.92 -23.50
CA THR A 54 -3.42 18.76 -24.15
C THR A 54 -4.29 19.45 -23.11
N THR A 55 -4.59 20.73 -23.34
CA THR A 55 -5.50 21.53 -22.51
C THR A 55 -6.21 22.54 -23.39
N TRP A 56 -7.48 22.84 -23.10
CA TRP A 56 -8.21 23.92 -23.76
C TRP A 56 -7.78 25.24 -23.12
N LEU A 57 -7.36 26.19 -23.96
CA LEU A 57 -7.01 27.55 -23.56
C LEU A 57 -7.82 28.51 -24.43
N GLY A 58 -8.26 29.63 -23.85
CA GLY A 58 -8.79 30.74 -24.65
C GLY A 58 -7.70 31.40 -25.47
N ASP A 59 -8.08 32.14 -26.51
CA ASP A 59 -7.16 32.79 -27.46
C ASP A 59 -6.19 33.78 -26.80
N ASP A 60 -6.51 34.28 -25.60
CA ASP A 60 -5.70 35.18 -24.78
C ASP A 60 -4.65 34.47 -23.90
N ARG A 61 -4.71 33.14 -23.78
CA ARG A 61 -3.89 32.38 -22.83
C ARG A 61 -2.82 31.56 -23.52
N LYS A 62 -1.56 31.87 -23.20
CA LYS A 62 -0.41 31.03 -23.56
C LYS A 62 -0.11 30.03 -22.45
N ARG A 63 0.23 28.80 -22.84
CA ARG A 63 0.73 27.78 -21.91
C ARG A 63 2.19 28.06 -21.59
N TYR A 64 2.52 28.27 -20.32
CA TYR A 64 3.89 28.63 -19.89
C TYR A 64 4.73 27.47 -19.36
N ALA A 65 4.16 26.28 -19.13
CA ALA A 65 4.89 25.18 -18.49
C ALA A 65 4.92 23.89 -19.33
N ALA A 66 6.13 23.39 -19.59
CA ALA A 66 6.38 22.01 -19.98
C ALA A 66 6.11 21.09 -18.78
N SER A 67 5.48 19.94 -19.01
CA SER A 67 5.40 18.90 -17.97
C SER A 67 6.83 18.45 -17.64
N GLY A 68 7.25 18.60 -16.39
CA GLY A 68 8.61 18.30 -15.95
C GLY A 68 8.65 17.69 -14.55
N LYS A 69 9.79 17.11 -14.16
CA LYS A 69 10.01 16.63 -12.80
C LYS A 69 9.95 17.84 -11.85
N GLY A 70 8.87 17.92 -11.07
CA GLY A 70 8.67 18.90 -10.01
C GLY A 70 8.80 18.26 -8.63
N THR A 71 8.60 19.06 -7.59
CA THR A 71 8.44 18.50 -6.24
C THR A 71 7.23 17.55 -6.25
N ARG A 72 7.30 16.45 -5.49
CA ARG A 72 6.18 15.50 -5.37
C ARG A 72 5.36 15.83 -4.13
N ILE A 73 4.04 15.74 -4.25
CA ILE A 73 3.11 15.69 -3.14
C ILE A 73 2.65 14.24 -3.04
N TYR A 74 2.86 13.63 -1.89
CA TYR A 74 2.39 12.28 -1.58
C TYR A 74 0.97 12.35 -1.04
N ILE A 75 0.20 11.30 -1.28
CA ILE A 75 -1.18 11.17 -0.86
C ILE A 75 -1.38 9.76 -0.34
N VAL A 76 -2.03 9.62 0.82
CA VAL A 76 -2.60 8.36 1.30
C VAL A 76 -4.06 8.61 1.65
N ALA A 77 -4.93 7.66 1.33
CA ALA A 77 -6.35 7.78 1.64
C ALA A 77 -7.02 6.41 1.75
N ALA A 78 -8.10 6.34 2.52
CA ALA A 78 -8.96 5.17 2.59
C ALA A 78 -10.39 5.50 2.14
N GLY A 79 -10.89 4.76 1.16
CA GLY A 79 -12.29 4.79 0.73
C GLY A 79 -13.07 3.63 1.35
N ILE A 80 -14.29 3.88 1.80
CA ILE A 80 -15.21 2.85 2.30
C ILE A 80 -16.39 2.66 1.36
N LEU A 81 -16.85 1.41 1.21
CA LEU A 81 -18.09 1.02 0.56
C LEU A 81 -18.90 0.12 1.49
N TYR A 82 -20.12 0.53 1.83
CA TYR A 82 -20.99 -0.20 2.76
C TYR A 82 -22.45 -0.13 2.35
N ARG A 83 -23.27 -1.00 2.93
CA ARG A 83 -24.71 -1.04 2.75
C ARG A 83 -25.39 -0.20 3.83
N GLN A 84 -26.31 0.68 3.45
CA GLN A 84 -27.20 1.39 4.37
C GLN A 84 -28.65 1.19 3.92
N GLY A 85 -29.40 0.36 4.66
CA GLY A 85 -30.71 -0.11 4.20
C GLY A 85 -30.56 -0.87 2.89
N ASP A 86 -31.27 -0.46 1.83
CA ASP A 86 -31.17 -1.07 0.50
C ASP A 86 -30.21 -0.34 -0.46
N ALA A 87 -29.56 0.73 0.01
CA ALA A 87 -28.62 1.50 -0.78
C ALA A 87 -27.16 1.11 -0.49
N LEU A 88 -26.33 1.17 -1.53
CA LEU A 88 -24.88 1.23 -1.39
C LEU A 88 -24.43 2.66 -1.18
N ARG A 89 -23.53 2.88 -0.23
CA ARG A 89 -22.88 4.16 0.01
C ARG A 89 -21.37 3.99 0.02
N GLY A 90 -20.68 5.02 -0.41
CA GLY A 90 -19.23 5.10 -0.26
C GLY A 90 -18.75 6.54 -0.20
N HIS A 91 -17.68 6.73 0.54
CA HIS A 91 -16.99 7.99 0.75
C HIS A 91 -15.55 7.72 1.20
N PHE A 92 -14.72 8.76 1.29
CA PHE A 92 -13.46 8.65 2.03
C PHE A 92 -13.75 8.56 3.52
N VAL A 93 -13.06 7.69 4.23
CA VAL A 93 -13.13 7.63 5.69
C VAL A 93 -12.66 8.98 6.22
N GLU A 94 -13.37 9.53 7.20
CA GLU A 94 -13.04 10.83 7.79
C GLU A 94 -11.59 10.82 8.30
N GLU A 95 -10.89 11.92 8.07
CA GLU A 95 -9.48 12.13 8.46
C GLU A 95 -8.47 11.15 7.84
N SER A 96 -8.89 10.20 6.99
CA SER A 96 -7.97 9.26 6.34
C SER A 96 -7.15 9.88 5.20
N PHE A 97 -7.61 11.01 4.63
CA PHE A 97 -6.92 11.67 3.53
C PHE A 97 -5.78 12.54 4.06
N GLU A 98 -4.55 12.08 3.83
CA GLU A 98 -3.34 12.84 4.18
C GLU A 98 -2.50 13.11 2.95
N ASN A 99 -1.81 14.26 2.97
CA ASN A 99 -0.85 14.60 1.95
C ASN A 99 0.31 15.43 2.51
N TRP A 100 1.50 15.24 1.95
CA TRP A 100 2.69 15.99 2.34
C TRP A 100 3.66 16.14 1.19
N VAL A 101 4.53 17.14 1.31
CA VAL A 101 5.55 17.45 0.31
C VAL A 101 6.76 16.55 0.50
N ALA A 102 7.25 15.95 -0.58
CA ALA A 102 8.48 15.17 -0.61
C ALA A 102 9.68 15.98 -0.14
N ASN A 103 10.37 15.53 0.92
CA ASN A 103 11.66 16.11 1.30
C ASN A 103 12.75 15.58 0.36
N ARG A 104 13.51 16.48 -0.28
CA ARG A 104 14.51 16.19 -1.33
C ARG A 104 15.77 15.42 -0.85
N LYS A 105 15.77 14.77 0.31
CA LYS A 105 16.92 14.00 0.82
C LYS A 105 16.75 12.50 0.56
N GLY A 106 16.62 12.12 -0.69
CA GLY A 106 16.66 10.73 -1.14
C GLY A 106 17.11 10.70 -2.58
N SER A 107 18.14 9.92 -2.89
CA SER A 107 18.66 9.73 -4.24
C SER A 107 17.55 9.29 -5.20
N GLU A 108 17.69 9.66 -6.48
CA GLU A 108 16.76 9.33 -7.55
C GLU A 108 16.34 7.85 -7.51
N GLY A 109 15.09 7.58 -7.12
CA GLY A 109 14.47 6.27 -7.31
C GLY A 109 13.63 5.75 -6.14
N ASP A 110 13.87 6.21 -4.92
CA ASP A 110 13.14 5.68 -3.76
C ASP A 110 11.89 6.53 -3.45
N TYR A 111 10.75 6.10 -4.01
CA TYR A 111 9.43 6.67 -3.69
C TYR A 111 9.07 6.45 -2.21
N HIS A 112 9.57 5.39 -1.57
CA HIS A 112 9.21 4.98 -0.21
C HIS A 112 9.99 5.72 0.88
N GLY A 113 11.01 6.51 0.53
CA GLY A 113 11.80 7.26 1.52
C GLY A 113 11.02 8.34 2.29
N ASN A 114 9.77 8.64 1.92
CA ASN A 114 8.91 9.64 2.58
C ASN A 114 7.63 9.07 3.21
N PHE A 115 7.36 7.76 3.09
CA PHE A 115 6.27 7.06 3.78
C PHE A 115 6.79 5.70 4.26
N ASP A 116 7.34 5.67 5.47
CA ASP A 116 7.93 4.46 6.01
C ASP A 116 6.90 3.59 6.76
N ALA A 117 7.35 2.41 7.17
CA ALA A 117 6.50 1.45 7.86
C ALA A 117 5.96 1.98 9.21
N ALA A 118 6.69 2.88 9.87
CA ALA A 118 6.26 3.46 11.15
C ALA A 118 5.17 4.53 10.94
N GLN A 119 5.31 5.37 9.90
CA GLN A 119 4.30 6.33 9.51
C GLN A 119 3.01 5.65 9.06
N PHE A 120 3.13 4.59 8.24
CA PHE A 120 1.99 3.78 7.85
C PHE A 120 1.30 3.15 9.07
N GLU A 121 2.05 2.60 10.02
CA GLU A 121 1.49 1.98 11.24
C GLU A 121 0.68 2.98 12.08
N LEU A 122 1.17 4.20 12.25
CA LEU A 122 0.44 5.27 12.95
C LEU A 122 -0.85 5.64 12.22
N TRP A 123 -0.74 5.99 10.93
CA TRP A 123 -1.90 6.35 10.11
C TRP A 123 -2.94 5.22 10.05
N PHE A 124 -2.49 3.97 9.90
CA PHE A 124 -3.36 2.80 9.84
C PHE A 124 -4.06 2.52 11.17
N THR A 125 -3.40 2.83 12.30
CA THR A 125 -4.00 2.73 13.63
C THR A 125 -5.15 3.71 13.78
N ASP A 126 -4.94 4.97 13.41
CA ASP A 126 -5.98 6.02 13.46
C ASP A 126 -7.15 5.67 12.52
N LEU A 127 -6.85 5.19 11.30
CA LEU A 127 -7.87 4.68 10.37
C LEU A 127 -8.70 3.56 11.00
N CYS A 128 -8.07 2.58 11.64
CA CYS A 128 -8.77 1.46 12.28
C CYS A 128 -9.67 1.94 13.43
N GLN A 129 -9.24 2.92 14.20
CA GLN A 129 -10.04 3.52 15.26
C GLN A 129 -11.29 4.21 14.70
N GLN A 130 -11.14 5.03 13.65
CA GLN A 130 -12.27 5.70 12.99
C GLN A 130 -13.27 4.68 12.42
N LEU A 131 -12.77 3.65 11.71
CA LEU A 131 -13.60 2.58 11.16
C LEU A 131 -14.35 1.82 12.28
N SER A 132 -13.69 1.52 13.38
CA SER A 132 -14.30 0.81 14.49
C SER A 132 -15.44 1.60 15.13
N ILE A 133 -15.27 2.93 15.27
CA ILE A 133 -16.28 3.83 15.85
C ILE A 133 -17.47 3.98 14.90
N GLN A 134 -17.22 4.22 13.60
CA GLN A 134 -18.25 4.62 12.64
C GLN A 134 -18.96 3.45 11.95
N HIS A 135 -18.25 2.34 11.72
CA HIS A 135 -18.70 1.26 10.84
C HIS A 135 -18.58 -0.15 11.44
N GLY A 136 -17.85 -0.30 12.55
CA GLY A 136 -17.61 -1.60 13.17
C GLY A 136 -16.69 -2.51 12.34
N PRO A 137 -16.88 -3.84 12.36
CA PRO A 137 -15.99 -4.77 11.66
C PRO A 137 -15.99 -4.58 10.14
N CYS A 138 -14.81 -4.25 9.58
CA CYS A 138 -14.61 -3.99 8.16
C CYS A 138 -13.64 -5.00 7.51
N ASN A 139 -13.76 -5.21 6.21
CA ASN A 139 -12.75 -5.90 5.40
C ASN A 139 -11.87 -4.86 4.71
N ILE A 140 -10.60 -4.79 5.09
CA ILE A 140 -9.62 -3.85 4.54
C ILE A 140 -8.85 -4.51 3.38
N TYR A 141 -8.72 -3.79 2.27
CA TYR A 141 -7.99 -4.20 1.07
C TYR A 141 -6.89 -3.18 0.77
N MET A 142 -5.68 -3.69 0.61
CA MET A 142 -4.45 -2.95 0.39
C MET A 142 -3.50 -3.81 -0.45
N ASP A 143 -2.46 -3.22 -1.02
CA ASP A 143 -1.48 -3.94 -1.80
C ASP A 143 -0.46 -4.70 -0.90
N GLY A 144 0.46 -5.41 -1.54
CA GLY A 144 1.49 -6.20 -0.87
C GLY A 144 2.79 -5.44 -0.55
N ALA A 145 2.79 -4.10 -0.49
CA ALA A 145 4.00 -3.34 -0.24
C ALA A 145 4.70 -3.76 1.06
N ALA A 146 6.03 -3.77 1.05
CA ALA A 146 6.80 -4.32 2.16
C ALA A 146 6.62 -3.53 3.47
N TYR A 147 6.46 -2.20 3.38
CA TYR A 147 6.29 -1.33 4.56
C TYR A 147 4.92 -1.50 5.25
N HIS A 148 3.92 -2.09 4.56
CA HIS A 148 2.66 -2.47 5.18
C HIS A 148 2.78 -3.58 6.22
N LYS A 149 3.90 -4.32 6.23
CA LYS A 149 4.16 -5.45 7.10
C LYS A 149 5.43 -5.19 7.90
N ARG A 150 5.39 -4.15 8.75
CA ARG A 150 6.53 -3.80 9.59
C ARG A 150 6.97 -5.01 10.42
N ASN A 151 8.13 -5.57 10.08
CA ASN A 151 8.74 -6.65 10.83
C ASN A 151 9.87 -6.07 11.68
N ILE A 152 9.66 -5.96 12.98
CA ILE A 152 10.62 -5.39 13.93
C ILE A 152 11.76 -6.38 14.22
N LEU A 153 11.54 -7.67 13.98
CA LEU A 153 12.50 -8.75 14.21
C LEU A 153 12.58 -9.66 12.97
N PRO A 154 13.07 -9.14 11.82
CA PRO A 154 13.18 -9.95 10.62
C PRO A 154 14.18 -11.08 10.83
N ALA A 155 13.83 -12.28 10.37
CA ALA A 155 14.77 -13.38 10.30
C ALA A 155 15.95 -12.98 9.40
N PRO A 156 17.18 -13.35 9.76
CA PRO A 156 18.36 -13.06 8.95
C PRO A 156 18.21 -13.63 7.54
N THR A 157 18.71 -12.89 6.56
CA THR A 157 18.75 -13.34 5.15
C THR A 157 20.18 -13.69 4.76
N THR A 158 20.37 -14.30 3.58
CA THR A 158 21.71 -14.60 3.03
C THR A 158 22.61 -13.38 2.84
N ARG A 159 22.04 -12.15 2.92
CA ARG A 159 22.80 -10.89 2.87
C ARG A 159 23.41 -10.49 4.21
N TRP A 160 22.98 -11.08 5.33
CA TRP A 160 23.50 -10.76 6.66
C TRP A 160 24.85 -11.43 6.87
N LYS A 161 25.74 -10.77 7.62
CA LYS A 161 27.02 -11.39 7.97
C LYS A 161 26.77 -12.54 8.92
N ARG A 162 27.57 -13.62 8.82
CA ARG A 162 27.49 -14.78 9.72
C ARG A 162 27.40 -14.39 11.19
N ALA A 163 28.20 -13.41 11.64
CA ALA A 163 28.17 -12.93 13.03
C ALA A 163 26.80 -12.33 13.42
N GLU A 164 26.17 -11.56 12.53
CA GLU A 164 24.84 -10.96 12.74
C GLU A 164 23.75 -12.04 12.77
N ILE A 165 23.87 -13.07 11.91
CA ILE A 165 22.97 -14.23 11.92
C ILE A 165 23.08 -14.99 13.25
N LEU A 166 24.30 -15.27 13.71
CA LEU A 166 24.53 -15.97 14.99
C LEU A 166 24.02 -15.16 16.19
N GLN A 167 24.22 -13.85 16.17
CA GLN A 167 23.72 -12.95 17.21
C GLN A 167 22.19 -12.94 17.24
N TRP A 168 21.54 -12.89 16.07
CA TRP A 168 20.09 -12.98 15.96
C TRP A 168 19.56 -14.33 16.48
N LEU A 169 20.19 -15.44 16.10
CA LEU A 169 19.81 -16.78 16.55
C LEU A 169 19.92 -16.91 18.07
N HIS A 170 21.02 -16.44 18.66
CA HIS A 170 21.22 -16.42 20.11
C HIS A 170 20.17 -15.55 20.82
N PHE A 171 19.91 -14.34 20.31
CA PHE A 171 18.91 -13.44 20.87
C PHE A 171 17.49 -14.02 20.85
N ASN A 172 17.15 -14.80 19.82
CA ASN A 172 15.84 -15.43 19.66
C ASN A 172 15.77 -16.86 20.25
N GLY A 173 16.80 -17.31 20.99
CA GLY A 173 16.80 -18.63 21.62
C GLY A 173 16.83 -19.81 20.65
N VAL A 174 17.28 -19.59 19.40
CA VAL A 174 17.38 -20.63 18.37
C VAL A 174 18.76 -21.27 18.45
N PHE A 175 18.80 -22.54 18.85
CA PHE A 175 20.04 -23.33 18.88
C PHE A 175 20.44 -23.71 17.46
N ALA A 176 21.47 -23.06 16.93
CA ALA A 176 22.13 -23.50 15.70
C ALA A 176 23.41 -24.25 16.04
N CYS A 177 23.54 -25.48 15.54
CA CYS A 177 24.81 -26.19 15.55
C CYS A 177 25.80 -25.43 14.65
N LEU A 178 26.87 -24.89 15.26
CA LEU A 178 27.85 -24.00 14.61
C LEU A 178 28.59 -24.66 13.42
N ASP A 179 28.49 -25.98 13.28
CA ASP A 179 29.16 -26.80 12.27
C ASP A 179 28.38 -26.91 10.94
N ILE A 180 27.12 -26.45 10.87
CA ILE A 180 26.23 -26.65 9.70
C ILE A 180 26.00 -25.36 8.89
N LEU A 181 26.45 -24.19 9.39
CA LEU A 181 26.31 -22.92 8.67
C LEU A 181 27.46 -22.71 7.67
N GLN A 182 27.41 -23.43 6.53
CA GLN A 182 28.15 -23.04 5.33
C GLN A 182 27.37 -21.93 4.61
N VAL A 183 27.85 -20.69 4.75
CA VAL A 183 27.39 -19.56 3.92
C VAL A 183 28.14 -19.68 2.59
N ILE A 184 27.42 -19.92 1.49
CA ILE A 184 27.89 -19.75 0.11
C ILE A 184 27.80 -18.27 -0.25
#